data_AF-A0A932H7G2-F1
#
_entry.id   AF-A0A932H7G2-F1
#
_cell.length_a   1.000
_cell.length_b   1.000
_cell.length_c   1.000
_cell.angle_alpha   90.00
_cell.angle_beta   90.00
_cell.angle_gamma   90.00
#
_symmetry.space_group_name_H-M   'P 1'
#
loop_
_entity.id
_entity.type
_entity.pdbx_description
1 polymer ?
#
loop_
_entity_poly.entity_id
_entity_poly.type
_entity_poly.pdbx_seq_one_letter_code
_entity_poly.pdbx_strand_id
1 'polypeptide(L)'
;MGSIQLVMACDAPELALLKEGTTRLGELEIEVQHVHPRERHKKMAQSLAFDICEYSLVDYLNSFDRGLSFTAVPVFPHRVFRHRDIWVSSASGVTEPKQLNGARIGIQSWVNTAGVWQRGILQQDYGVDLKSIEWVRESPEEGEGKQGPNWARITRKPRDRVLEQMLASGDIAAMMLPRPPELHPEEMQRIGRLFHNYVVDEQGYYARTRLFPKPSRERQDGFPLGAGGIGCVCGTAALNQREEHPVEGIALVRAAKPPGTLCLAGRCGGEPKGA
;
A
#
# COMPACT_ATOMS: atom_id res chain seq x y z
N MET A 1 -33.14 7.13 -17.45
CA MET A 1 -32.01 6.18 -17.42
C MET A 1 -31.90 5.70 -15.98
N GLY A 2 -31.76 4.40 -15.75
CA GLY A 2 -31.68 3.83 -14.40
C GLY A 2 -30.28 4.00 -13.84
N SER A 3 -30.16 4.28 -12.53
CA SER A 3 -28.85 4.40 -11.88
C SER A 3 -28.12 3.05 -11.84
N ILE A 4 -26.81 3.07 -12.09
CA ILE A 4 -25.95 1.90 -11.98
C ILE A 4 -25.49 1.79 -10.53
N GLN A 5 -25.84 0.70 -9.86
CA GLN A 5 -25.43 0.42 -8.49
C GLN A 5 -24.10 -0.35 -8.47
N LEU A 6 -23.10 0.19 -7.78
CA LEU A 6 -21.79 -0.42 -7.61
C LEU A 6 -21.45 -0.57 -6.13
N VAL A 7 -20.81 -1.67 -5.77
CA VAL A 7 -20.23 -1.86 -4.43
C VAL A 7 -18.72 -1.62 -4.49
N MET A 8 -18.23 -0.67 -3.70
CA MET A 8 -16.81 -0.33 -3.59
C MET A 8 -16.27 -0.69 -2.20
N ALA A 9 -15.08 -1.29 -2.14
CA ALA A 9 -14.29 -1.39 -0.91
C ALA A 9 -12.95 -0.69 -1.12
N CYS A 10 -12.80 0.51 -0.56
CA CYS A 10 -11.57 1.30 -0.58
C CYS A 10 -11.60 2.26 0.61
N ASP A 11 -10.60 2.19 1.46
CA ASP A 11 -10.56 2.97 2.71
C ASP A 11 -9.68 4.22 2.58
N ALA A 12 -9.01 4.40 1.44
CA ALA A 12 -8.16 5.55 1.17
C ALA A 12 -8.80 6.89 1.58
N PRO A 13 -8.12 7.72 2.39
CA PRO A 13 -8.59 9.03 2.80
C PRO A 13 -8.91 9.96 1.63
N GLU A 14 -8.18 9.82 0.52
CA GLU A 14 -8.35 10.59 -0.71
C GLU A 14 -9.75 10.44 -1.35
N LEU A 15 -10.50 9.40 -0.97
CA LEU A 15 -11.87 9.17 -1.42
C LEU A 15 -12.93 9.67 -0.43
N ALA A 16 -12.56 10.41 0.63
CA ALA A 16 -13.49 10.87 1.68
C ALA A 16 -14.76 11.53 1.12
N LEU A 17 -14.63 12.44 0.15
CA LEU A 17 -15.79 13.13 -0.44
C LEU A 17 -16.77 12.20 -1.17
N LEU A 18 -16.25 11.11 -1.75
CA LEU A 18 -17.08 10.06 -2.37
C LEU A 18 -17.73 9.19 -1.28
N LYS A 19 -16.97 8.81 -0.25
CA LYS A 19 -17.43 7.99 0.88
C LYS A 19 -18.52 8.70 1.72
N GLU A 20 -18.41 10.01 1.86
CA GLU A 20 -19.37 10.86 2.58
C GLU A 20 -20.59 11.26 1.74
N GLY A 21 -20.66 10.80 0.47
CA GLY A 21 -21.76 11.12 -0.43
C GLY A 21 -21.83 12.60 -0.86
N THR A 22 -20.76 13.37 -0.60
CA THR A 22 -20.69 14.80 -0.93
C THR A 22 -20.44 15.03 -2.42
N THR A 23 -19.83 14.06 -3.11
CA THR A 23 -19.65 14.05 -4.56
C THR A 23 -20.50 12.95 -5.20
N ARG A 24 -21.24 13.28 -6.26
CA ARG A 24 -21.97 12.31 -7.10
C ARG A 24 -21.24 12.09 -8.41
N LEU A 25 -21.23 10.85 -8.89
CA LEU A 25 -20.60 10.45 -10.15
C LEU A 25 -21.65 10.18 -11.24
N GLY A 26 -22.36 11.24 -11.65
CA GLY A 26 -23.36 11.15 -12.71
C GLY A 26 -24.48 10.16 -12.35
N GLU A 27 -24.62 9.11 -13.17
CA GLU A 27 -25.63 8.03 -13.00
C GLU A 27 -25.15 6.87 -12.11
N LEU A 28 -23.93 6.96 -11.54
CA LEU A 28 -23.38 5.93 -10.66
C LEU A 28 -23.81 6.18 -9.21
N GLU A 29 -24.39 5.16 -8.62
CA GLU A 29 -24.65 5.06 -7.18
C GLU A 29 -23.63 4.07 -6.61
N ILE A 30 -22.82 4.52 -5.65
CA ILE A 30 -21.71 3.73 -5.09
C ILE A 30 -21.97 3.49 -3.61
N GLU A 31 -22.21 2.24 -3.25
CA GLU A 31 -22.19 1.79 -1.86
C GLU A 31 -20.73 1.54 -1.45
N VAL A 32 -20.25 2.24 -0.42
CA VAL A 32 -18.91 2.02 0.12
C VAL A 32 -18.96 1.09 1.33
N GLN A 33 -18.26 -0.04 1.24
CA GLN A 33 -18.10 -0.98 2.34
C GLN A 33 -16.73 -0.86 2.98
N HIS A 34 -16.73 -0.58 4.29
CA HIS A 34 -15.54 -0.56 5.11
C HIS A 34 -15.18 -1.97 5.56
N VAL A 35 -14.06 -2.48 5.06
CA VAL A 35 -13.63 -3.86 5.30
C VAL A 35 -12.13 -3.85 5.56
N HIS A 36 -11.72 -4.45 6.68
CA HIS A 36 -10.31 -4.58 7.01
C HIS A 36 -9.50 -5.13 5.81
N PRO A 37 -8.35 -4.54 5.45
CA PRO A 37 -7.67 -4.81 4.18
C PRO A 37 -7.41 -6.27 3.86
N ARG A 38 -6.98 -7.06 4.85
CA ARG A 38 -6.75 -8.50 4.68
C ARG A 38 -8.01 -9.23 4.26
N GLU A 39 -9.13 -8.91 4.91
CA GLU A 39 -10.44 -9.48 4.58
C GLU A 39 -10.96 -8.96 3.24
N ARG A 40 -10.72 -7.67 2.94
CA ARG A 40 -11.07 -7.05 1.66
C ARG A 40 -10.38 -7.76 0.49
N HIS A 41 -9.05 -7.93 0.55
CA HIS A 41 -8.29 -8.62 -0.49
C HIS A 41 -8.72 -10.09 -0.62
N LYS A 42 -8.97 -10.77 0.50
CA LYS A 42 -9.45 -12.16 0.51
C LYS A 42 -10.82 -12.27 -0.17
N LYS A 43 -11.80 -11.44 0.21
CA LYS A 43 -13.15 -11.41 -0.39
C LYS A 43 -13.11 -11.08 -1.89
N MET A 44 -12.27 -10.14 -2.30
CA MET A 44 -12.11 -9.83 -3.72
C MET A 44 -11.53 -11.03 -4.49
N ALA A 45 -10.48 -11.67 -3.96
CA ALA A 45 -9.82 -12.80 -4.61
C ALA A 45 -10.70 -14.06 -4.70
N GLN A 46 -11.47 -14.35 -3.65
CA GLN A 46 -12.19 -15.61 -3.51
C GLN A 46 -13.61 -15.56 -4.08
N SER A 47 -14.28 -14.41 -4.03
CA SER A 47 -15.70 -14.32 -4.35
C SER A 47 -16.09 -13.07 -5.14
N LEU A 48 -15.13 -12.25 -5.60
CA LEU A 48 -15.40 -11.01 -6.32
C LEU A 48 -16.43 -10.13 -5.61
N ALA A 49 -16.30 -10.01 -4.28
CA ALA A 49 -17.32 -9.41 -3.42
C ALA A 49 -17.62 -7.92 -3.72
N PHE A 50 -16.77 -7.26 -4.51
CA PHE A 50 -16.87 -5.83 -4.81
C PHE A 50 -16.75 -5.59 -6.31
N ASP A 51 -17.47 -4.58 -6.81
CA ASP A 51 -17.32 -4.09 -8.18
C ASP A 51 -16.02 -3.30 -8.33
N ILE A 52 -15.66 -2.52 -7.30
CA ILE A 52 -14.42 -1.73 -7.22
C ILE A 52 -13.73 -2.08 -5.90
N CYS A 53 -12.46 -2.49 -5.96
CA CYS A 53 -11.73 -2.87 -4.75
C CYS A 53 -10.33 -2.26 -4.74
N GLU A 54 -9.96 -1.67 -3.61
CA GLU A 54 -8.57 -1.43 -3.24
C GLU A 54 -7.89 -2.81 -3.03
N TYR A 55 -6.97 -3.20 -3.92
CA TYR A 55 -6.25 -4.48 -3.92
C TYR A 55 -4.70 -4.41 -3.93
N SER A 56 -4.04 -5.21 -3.07
CA SER A 56 -2.57 -5.31 -3.03
C SER A 56 -1.94 -5.53 -4.42
N LEU A 57 -1.04 -4.63 -4.83
CA LEU A 57 -0.35 -4.72 -6.13
C LEU A 57 0.44 -6.01 -6.26
N VAL A 58 1.13 -6.42 -5.19
CA VAL A 58 1.92 -7.65 -5.19
C VAL A 58 1.01 -8.87 -5.31
N ASP A 59 -0.15 -8.87 -4.66
CA ASP A 59 -1.11 -9.98 -4.79
C ASP A 59 -1.73 -10.06 -6.18
N TYR A 60 -2.00 -8.90 -6.81
CA TYR A 60 -2.47 -8.81 -8.18
C TYR A 60 -1.43 -9.42 -9.13
N LEU A 61 -0.18 -8.97 -9.05
CA LEU A 61 0.91 -9.45 -9.91
C LEU A 61 1.19 -10.95 -9.71
N ASN A 62 1.21 -11.43 -8.47
CA ASN A 62 1.40 -12.87 -8.21
C ASN A 62 0.28 -13.75 -8.76
N SER A 63 -0.90 -13.18 -8.99
CA SER A 63 -2.06 -13.90 -9.49
C SER A 63 -2.36 -13.61 -10.96
N PHE A 64 -1.64 -12.68 -11.58
CA PHE A 64 -1.91 -12.19 -12.92
C PHE A 64 -1.86 -13.31 -13.97
N ASP A 65 -0.80 -14.13 -13.94
CA ASP A 65 -0.59 -15.23 -14.87
C ASP A 65 -1.59 -16.38 -14.70
N ARG A 66 -2.34 -16.41 -13.57
CA ARG A 66 -3.37 -17.42 -13.30
C ARG A 66 -4.74 -17.05 -13.89
N GLY A 67 -4.86 -15.87 -14.49
CA GLY A 67 -6.13 -15.36 -14.99
C GLY A 67 -7.02 -14.86 -13.87
N LEU A 68 -7.00 -13.54 -13.64
CA LEU A 68 -7.90 -12.89 -12.69
C LEU A 68 -9.22 -12.48 -13.38
N SER A 69 -10.33 -12.69 -12.70
CA SER A 69 -11.67 -12.22 -13.14
C SER A 69 -11.88 -10.72 -12.90
N PHE A 70 -10.80 -9.98 -12.63
CA PHE A 70 -10.80 -8.54 -12.42
C PHE A 70 -9.53 -7.93 -13.01
N THR A 71 -9.65 -6.69 -13.46
CA THR A 71 -8.51 -5.92 -14.00
C THR A 71 -8.09 -4.84 -13.03
N ALA A 72 -6.79 -4.63 -12.89
CA ALA A 72 -6.27 -3.45 -12.21
C ALA A 72 -6.45 -2.21 -13.10
N VAL A 73 -6.74 -1.10 -12.46
CA VAL A 73 -6.70 0.26 -12.98
C VAL A 73 -5.51 0.94 -12.31
N PRO A 74 -4.70 1.75 -13.03
CA PRO A 74 -3.50 2.38 -12.48
C PRO A 74 -3.84 3.59 -11.57
N VAL A 75 -4.73 3.39 -10.61
CA VAL A 75 -5.08 4.34 -9.57
C VAL A 75 -4.59 3.79 -8.25
N PHE A 76 -3.72 4.57 -7.59
CA PHE A 76 -3.11 4.22 -6.31
C PHE A 76 -3.63 5.20 -5.26
N PRO A 77 -4.79 4.91 -4.66
CA PRO A 77 -5.48 5.90 -3.85
C PRO A 77 -4.71 6.17 -2.56
N HIS A 78 -4.13 5.14 -1.93
CA HIS A 78 -3.29 5.31 -0.75
C HIS A 78 -1.79 5.28 -1.10
N ARG A 79 -1.06 6.35 -0.76
CA ARG A 79 0.36 6.52 -1.12
C ARG A 79 1.16 7.02 0.07
N VAL A 80 2.07 6.20 0.56
CA VAL A 80 2.92 6.51 1.72
C VAL A 80 4.35 6.06 1.42
N PHE A 81 5.31 6.93 1.73
CA PHE A 81 6.72 6.55 1.69
C PHE A 81 7.05 5.52 2.77
N ARG A 82 8.09 4.70 2.54
CA ARG A 82 8.37 3.52 3.37
C ARG A 82 9.63 3.61 4.22
N HIS A 83 10.33 4.74 4.20
CA HIS A 83 11.49 4.97 5.07
C HIS A 83 11.05 4.96 6.54
N ARG A 84 9.95 5.64 6.87
CA ARG A 84 9.42 5.68 8.24
C ARG A 84 9.13 4.30 8.83
N ASP A 85 8.72 3.32 8.01
CA ASP A 85 8.18 2.03 8.45
C ASP A 85 9.26 0.97 8.76
N ILE A 86 10.52 1.38 8.89
CA ILE A 86 11.63 0.49 9.28
C ILE A 86 12.08 0.83 10.68
N TRP A 87 11.83 -0.10 11.59
CA TRP A 87 12.12 0.02 13.02
C TRP A 87 13.38 -0.77 13.36
N VAL A 88 14.18 -0.26 14.29
CA VAL A 88 15.42 -0.89 14.77
C VAL A 88 15.37 -1.05 16.28
N SER A 89 15.99 -2.13 16.77
CA SER A 89 16.19 -2.33 18.20
C SER A 89 17.34 -1.46 18.69
N SER A 90 17.18 -0.77 19.81
CA SER A 90 18.26 -0.04 20.48
C SER A 90 19.39 -0.97 20.93
N ALA A 91 19.09 -2.27 21.13
CA ALA A 91 20.09 -3.29 21.50
C ALA A 91 20.92 -3.80 20.30
N SER A 92 20.52 -3.49 19.06
CA SER A 92 21.17 -4.02 17.86
C SER A 92 22.42 -3.27 17.41
N GLY A 93 22.61 -2.03 17.88
CA GLY A 93 23.65 -1.12 17.38
C GLY A 93 23.44 -0.63 15.94
N VAL A 94 22.31 -0.95 15.29
CA VAL A 94 21.99 -0.49 13.94
C VAL A 94 21.61 0.99 13.97
N THR A 95 22.40 1.81 13.29
CA THR A 95 22.21 3.25 13.08
C THR A 95 22.12 3.63 11.60
N GLU A 96 22.55 2.76 10.68
CA GLU A 96 22.49 3.00 9.24
C GLU A 96 22.05 1.75 8.45
N PRO A 97 21.44 1.90 7.25
CA PRO A 97 20.87 0.78 6.52
C PRO A 97 21.86 -0.35 6.17
N LYS A 98 23.12 -0.05 5.91
CA LYS A 98 24.13 -1.07 5.54
C LYS A 98 24.42 -2.08 6.65
N GLN A 99 24.19 -1.70 7.91
CA GLN A 99 24.37 -2.58 9.06
C GLN A 99 23.27 -3.65 9.16
N LEU A 100 22.23 -3.56 8.34
CA LEU A 100 21.25 -4.63 8.19
C LEU A 100 21.83 -5.88 7.51
N ASN A 101 22.97 -5.76 6.82
CA ASN A 101 23.62 -6.91 6.20
C ASN A 101 24.04 -7.95 7.25
N GLY A 102 23.67 -9.21 7.05
CA GLY A 102 23.93 -10.27 8.03
C GLY A 102 22.95 -10.32 9.20
N ALA A 103 22.08 -9.32 9.35
CA ALA A 103 21.19 -9.20 10.50
C ALA A 103 19.92 -10.06 10.38
N ARG A 104 19.24 -10.23 11.51
CA ARG A 104 17.91 -10.85 11.59
C ARG A 104 16.86 -9.75 11.54
N ILE A 105 15.95 -9.80 10.56
CA ILE A 105 14.97 -8.75 10.31
C ILE A 105 13.55 -9.32 10.30
N GLY A 106 12.69 -8.72 11.12
CA GLY A 106 11.27 -9.06 11.18
C GLY A 106 10.47 -8.52 10.00
N ILE A 107 9.57 -9.34 9.46
CA ILE A 107 8.58 -8.95 8.46
C ILE A 107 7.22 -9.58 8.80
N GLN A 108 6.11 -8.97 8.39
CA GLN A 108 4.80 -9.58 8.58
C GLN A 108 4.64 -10.85 7.72
N SER A 109 4.91 -10.69 6.42
CA SER A 109 5.00 -11.73 5.40
C SER A 109 6.04 -11.30 4.38
N TRP A 110 6.52 -12.23 3.55
CA TRP A 110 7.37 -11.87 2.42
C TRP A 110 6.57 -11.15 1.34
N VAL A 111 5.40 -11.70 1.03
CA VAL A 111 4.52 -11.21 -0.02
C VAL A 111 3.59 -10.14 0.55
N ASN A 112 4.08 -8.90 0.58
CA ASN A 112 3.30 -7.71 0.86
C ASN A 112 3.85 -6.51 0.08
N THR A 113 2.99 -5.54 -0.22
CA THR A 113 3.42 -4.43 -1.09
C THR A 113 4.37 -3.47 -0.38
N ALA A 114 4.14 -3.19 0.91
CA ALA A 114 5.01 -2.30 1.68
C ALA A 114 6.43 -2.86 1.82
N GLY A 115 6.58 -4.15 2.13
CA GLY A 115 7.88 -4.79 2.27
C GLY A 115 8.64 -4.88 0.95
N VAL A 116 7.96 -5.03 -0.20
CA VAL A 116 8.62 -4.92 -1.51
C VAL A 116 9.24 -3.53 -1.70
N TRP A 117 8.52 -2.46 -1.37
CA TRP A 117 9.06 -1.10 -1.43
C TRP A 117 10.21 -0.90 -0.44
N GLN A 118 10.09 -1.37 0.80
CA GLN A 118 11.16 -1.26 1.81
C GLN A 118 12.42 -1.98 1.37
N ARG A 119 12.31 -3.23 0.93
CA ARG A 119 13.42 -4.02 0.40
C ARG A 119 14.04 -3.37 -0.84
N GLY A 120 13.21 -2.85 -1.74
CA GLY A 120 13.65 -2.13 -2.93
C GLY A 120 14.47 -0.89 -2.59
N ILE A 121 13.97 -0.04 -1.70
CA ILE A 121 14.66 1.16 -1.20
C ILE A 121 15.99 0.77 -0.54
N LEU A 122 15.99 -0.19 0.38
CA LEU A 122 17.22 -0.63 1.06
C LEU A 122 18.28 -1.16 0.07
N GLN A 123 17.85 -1.96 -0.90
CA GLN A 123 18.77 -2.54 -1.89
C GLN A 123 19.31 -1.49 -2.86
N GLN A 124 18.43 -0.66 -3.43
CA GLN A 124 18.78 0.25 -4.53
C GLN A 124 19.45 1.53 -4.04
N ASP A 125 18.95 2.14 -2.97
CA ASP A 125 19.46 3.45 -2.49
C ASP A 125 20.58 3.29 -1.47
N TYR A 126 20.58 2.20 -0.71
CA TYR A 126 21.51 2.01 0.41
C TYR A 126 22.46 0.82 0.25
N GLY A 127 22.31 0.02 -0.81
CA GLY A 127 23.22 -1.09 -1.12
C GLY A 127 23.13 -2.25 -0.13
N VAL A 128 21.96 -2.46 0.50
CA VAL A 128 21.73 -3.60 1.38
C VAL A 128 21.63 -4.90 0.56
N ASP A 129 22.43 -5.89 0.91
CA ASP A 129 22.34 -7.23 0.35
C ASP A 129 21.22 -8.03 1.02
N LEU A 130 20.06 -8.08 0.37
CA LEU A 130 18.89 -8.81 0.86
C LEU A 130 19.14 -10.32 1.06
N LYS A 131 20.15 -10.91 0.39
CA LYS A 131 20.54 -12.33 0.57
C LYS A 131 21.28 -12.56 1.88
N SER A 132 22.00 -11.53 2.35
CA SER A 132 22.73 -11.56 3.61
C SER A 132 21.83 -11.47 4.85
N ILE A 133 20.54 -11.13 4.70
CA ILE A 133 19.59 -11.02 5.79
C ILE A 133 18.92 -12.37 6.11
N GLU A 134 18.72 -12.66 7.40
CA GLU A 134 17.77 -13.67 7.87
C GLU A 134 16.42 -13.00 8.11
N TRP A 135 15.40 -13.41 7.36
CA TRP A 135 14.07 -12.82 7.40
C TRP A 135 13.17 -13.63 8.34
N VAL A 136 12.72 -13.02 9.42
CA VAL A 136 11.85 -13.66 10.41
C VAL A 136 10.41 -13.20 10.17
N ARG A 137 9.55 -14.10 9.68
CA ARG A 137 8.14 -13.77 9.38
C ARG A 137 7.20 -14.00 10.57
N GLU A 138 6.25 -13.09 10.74
CA GLU A 138 5.15 -13.17 11.70
C GLU A 138 4.14 -14.26 11.28
N SER A 139 3.62 -14.15 10.06
CA SER A 139 2.55 -14.99 9.52
C SER A 139 3.04 -15.83 8.34
N PRO A 140 2.42 -17.00 8.07
CA PRO A 140 2.65 -17.71 6.81
C PRO A 140 2.15 -16.86 5.62
N GLU A 141 2.64 -17.17 4.42
CA GLU A 141 2.07 -16.60 3.21
C GLU A 141 0.64 -17.15 3.02
N GLU A 142 -0.31 -16.28 2.69
CA GLU A 142 -1.72 -16.65 2.50
C GLU A 142 -2.11 -16.65 1.02
N GLY A 143 -2.44 -17.82 0.49
CA GLY A 143 -2.85 -18.03 -0.89
C GLY A 143 -1.82 -18.83 -1.70
N GLU A 144 -2.30 -19.50 -2.75
CA GLU A 144 -1.46 -20.35 -3.60
C GLU A 144 -0.34 -19.54 -4.27
N GLY A 145 0.83 -20.15 -4.44
CA GLY A 145 1.97 -19.53 -5.14
C GLY A 145 2.64 -18.35 -4.42
N LYS A 146 2.14 -17.92 -3.26
CA LYS A 146 2.80 -16.89 -2.46
C LYS A 146 3.96 -17.51 -1.69
N GLN A 147 5.16 -17.32 -2.21
CA GLN A 147 6.40 -17.74 -1.56
C GLN A 147 7.49 -16.70 -1.78
N GLY A 148 8.42 -16.62 -0.83
CA GLY A 148 9.65 -15.89 -1.07
C GLY A 148 10.52 -16.60 -2.12
N PRO A 149 11.44 -15.87 -2.76
CA PRO A 149 12.36 -16.47 -3.72
C PRO A 149 13.34 -17.40 -3.02
N ASN A 150 13.81 -18.44 -3.72
CA ASN A 150 14.70 -19.47 -3.16
C ASN A 150 16.02 -18.93 -2.58
N TRP A 151 16.46 -17.74 -2.99
CA TRP A 151 17.66 -17.12 -2.45
C TRP A 151 17.43 -16.46 -1.08
N ALA A 152 16.18 -16.20 -0.69
CA ALA A 152 15.85 -15.52 0.56
C ALA A 152 15.79 -16.52 1.72
N ARG A 153 16.56 -16.26 2.78
CA ARG A 153 16.52 -17.04 4.01
C ARG A 153 15.36 -16.59 4.87
N ILE A 154 14.20 -17.22 4.71
CA ILE A 154 12.96 -16.85 5.40
C ILE A 154 12.62 -17.92 6.43
N THR A 155 12.63 -17.55 7.71
CA THR A 155 12.25 -18.41 8.83
C THR A 155 10.98 -17.90 9.49
N ARG A 156 10.19 -18.79 10.08
CA ARG A 156 9.03 -18.38 10.90
C ARG A 156 9.53 -18.03 12.30
N LYS A 157 8.97 -16.98 12.91
CA LYS A 157 9.19 -16.72 14.33
C LYS A 157 8.78 -17.93 15.21
N PRO A 158 9.36 -18.08 16.40
CA PRO A 158 8.86 -19.04 17.39
C PRO A 158 7.36 -18.81 17.68
N ARG A 159 6.61 -19.89 17.90
CA ARG A 159 5.13 -19.84 18.01
C ARG A 159 4.66 -19.06 19.24
N ASP A 160 5.45 -19.08 20.29
CA ASP A 160 5.24 -18.51 21.62
C ASP A 160 5.76 -17.07 21.76
N ARG A 161 6.33 -16.49 20.70
CA ARG A 161 6.93 -15.15 20.71
C ARG A 161 6.15 -14.18 19.82
N VAL A 162 6.12 -12.90 20.18
CA VAL A 162 5.57 -11.82 19.34
C VAL A 162 6.73 -11.11 18.65
N LEU A 163 6.65 -10.87 17.33
CA LEU A 163 7.78 -10.34 16.57
C LEU A 163 8.17 -8.92 16.98
N GLU A 164 7.20 -8.07 17.36
CA GLU A 164 7.48 -6.73 17.86
C GLU A 164 8.20 -6.76 19.22
N GLN A 165 7.86 -7.72 20.09
CA GLN A 165 8.59 -7.93 21.35
C GLN A 165 10.01 -8.46 21.09
N MET A 166 10.20 -9.30 20.06
CA MET A 166 11.53 -9.74 19.63
C MET A 166 12.37 -8.56 19.12
N LEU A 167 11.76 -7.52 18.54
CA LEU A 167 12.45 -6.28 18.20
C LEU A 167 12.85 -5.52 19.48
N ALA A 168 11.92 -5.34 20.41
CA ALA A 168 12.19 -4.63 21.66
C ALA A 168 13.23 -5.33 22.56
N SER A 169 13.34 -6.67 22.48
CA SER A 169 14.36 -7.45 23.20
C SER A 169 15.72 -7.48 22.49
N GLY A 170 15.77 -7.15 21.20
CA GLY A 170 16.98 -7.27 20.37
C GLY A 170 17.23 -8.65 19.76
N ASP A 171 16.28 -9.59 19.89
CA ASP A 171 16.36 -10.90 19.22
C ASP A 171 16.35 -10.77 17.69
N ILE A 172 15.72 -9.71 17.18
CA ILE A 172 15.86 -9.22 15.81
C ILE A 172 16.38 -7.79 15.83
N ALA A 173 17.25 -7.46 14.88
CA ALA A 173 17.90 -6.15 14.83
C ALA A 173 16.96 -5.06 14.32
N ALA A 174 16.09 -5.42 13.38
CA ALA A 174 15.15 -4.50 12.74
C ALA A 174 13.84 -5.20 12.40
N MET A 175 12.80 -4.42 12.15
CA MET A 175 11.51 -4.91 11.66
C MET A 175 10.96 -3.94 10.62
N MET A 176 10.51 -4.50 9.50
CA MET A 176 9.73 -3.79 8.49
C MET A 176 8.25 -3.91 8.85
N LEU A 177 7.69 -2.83 9.37
CA LEU A 177 6.32 -2.79 9.86
C LEU A 177 5.61 -1.55 9.29
N PRO A 178 4.64 -1.70 8.37
CA PRO A 178 3.95 -0.59 7.73
C PRO A 178 2.90 0.07 8.63
N ARG A 179 3.15 0.09 9.94
CA ARG A 179 2.37 0.73 10.99
C ARG A 179 3.26 0.98 12.20
N PRO A 180 2.84 1.85 13.14
CA PRO A 180 3.47 1.89 14.46
C PRO A 180 3.43 0.51 15.14
N PRO A 181 4.51 0.10 15.83
CA PRO A 181 4.51 -1.05 16.74
C PRO A 181 3.51 -0.84 17.88
N GLU A 182 2.88 -1.93 18.27
CA GLU A 182 1.91 -2.03 19.37
C GLU A 182 2.61 -2.72 20.55
N LEU A 183 3.38 -1.94 21.29
CA LEU A 183 4.18 -2.40 22.43
C LEU A 183 3.85 -1.60 23.69
N HIS A 184 4.22 -2.16 24.86
CA HIS A 184 4.12 -1.39 26.10
C HIS A 184 5.04 -0.15 26.04
N PRO A 185 4.70 0.95 26.73
CA PRO A 185 5.50 2.18 26.71
C PRO A 185 7.00 1.97 27.05
N GLU A 186 7.31 1.05 27.97
CA GLU A 186 8.69 0.72 28.32
C GLU A 186 9.44 -0.01 27.20
N GLU A 187 8.75 -0.85 26.43
CA GLU A 187 9.30 -1.55 25.27
C GLU A 187 9.46 -0.61 24.07
N MET A 188 8.52 0.33 23.89
CA MET A 188 8.60 1.37 22.85
C MET A 188 9.86 2.24 22.98
N GLN A 189 10.39 2.43 24.20
CA GLN A 189 11.65 3.16 24.42
C GLN A 189 12.89 2.38 23.93
N ARG A 190 12.76 1.07 23.70
CA ARG A 190 13.85 0.19 23.25
C ARG A 190 13.94 0.04 21.74
N ILE A 191 13.11 0.77 21.00
CA ILE A 191 13.10 0.74 19.54
C ILE A 191 13.14 2.16 18.99
N GLY A 192 13.69 2.30 17.80
CA GLY A 192 13.74 3.56 17.05
C GLY A 192 13.38 3.33 15.60
N ARG A 193 13.32 4.41 14.81
CA ARG A 193 13.26 4.32 13.35
C ARG A 193 14.68 4.26 12.81
N LEU A 194 14.92 3.41 11.82
CA LEU A 194 16.20 3.38 11.10
C LEU A 194 16.50 4.77 10.50
N PHE A 195 15.49 5.33 9.84
CA PHE A 195 15.51 6.67 9.28
C PHE A 195 15.01 7.67 10.33
N HIS A 196 15.93 8.18 11.15
CA HIS A 196 15.61 9.10 12.24
C HIS A 196 14.92 10.37 11.73
N ASN A 197 15.39 10.92 10.60
CA ASN A 197 14.77 12.05 9.93
C ASN A 197 14.11 11.61 8.62
N TYR A 198 13.20 10.63 8.72
CA TYR A 198 12.52 10.05 7.56
C TYR A 198 11.86 11.09 6.65
N VAL A 199 11.42 12.25 7.15
CA VAL A 199 10.86 13.31 6.29
C VAL A 199 11.90 13.82 5.29
N VAL A 200 13.12 14.08 5.75
CA VAL A 200 14.22 14.53 4.88
C VAL A 200 14.65 13.41 3.94
N ASP A 201 14.73 12.17 4.43
CA ASP A 201 15.09 11.01 3.60
C ASP A 201 14.06 10.76 2.49
N GLU A 202 12.77 10.88 2.81
CA GLU A 202 11.65 10.71 1.88
C GLU A 202 11.60 11.83 0.83
N GLN A 203 11.82 13.08 1.24
CA GLN A 203 11.93 14.22 0.31
C GLN A 203 13.14 14.07 -0.61
N GLY A 204 14.29 13.66 -0.07
CA GLY A 204 15.49 13.40 -0.84
C GLY A 204 15.28 12.27 -1.86
N TYR A 205 14.65 11.18 -1.43
CA TYR A 205 14.26 10.06 -2.31
C TYR A 205 13.37 10.55 -3.45
N TYR A 206 12.34 11.32 -3.17
CA TYR A 206 11.44 11.85 -4.20
C TYR A 206 12.14 12.84 -5.15
N ALA A 207 13.01 13.72 -4.63
CA ALA A 207 13.74 14.68 -5.44
C ALA A 207 14.64 13.97 -6.47
N ARG A 208 15.33 12.90 -6.06
CA ARG A 208 16.22 12.11 -6.93
C ARG A 208 15.46 11.24 -7.93
N THR A 209 14.49 10.47 -7.44
CA THR A 209 13.87 9.39 -8.23
C THR A 209 12.61 9.83 -8.96
N ARG A 210 11.95 10.90 -8.49
CA ARG A 210 10.57 11.28 -8.84
C ARG A 210 9.55 10.14 -8.62
N LEU A 211 9.95 9.10 -7.89
CA LEU A 211 9.11 7.98 -7.48
C LEU A 211 8.43 8.33 -6.17
N PHE A 212 7.12 8.32 -6.24
CA PHE A 212 6.24 8.33 -5.09
C PHE A 212 5.32 7.13 -5.30
N PRO A 213 5.53 5.99 -4.62
CA PRO A 213 4.99 4.66 -4.98
C PRO A 213 3.82 4.61 -6.04
N LYS A 214 4.10 4.63 -7.38
CA LYS A 214 3.39 5.37 -8.51
C LYS A 214 2.79 4.49 -9.69
N PRO A 215 2.31 4.93 -10.93
CA PRO A 215 2.34 6.22 -11.74
C PRO A 215 1.02 6.64 -12.52
N SER A 216 0.85 7.73 -13.33
CA SER A 216 1.70 8.40 -14.37
C SER A 216 1.37 9.89 -14.71
N ARG A 217 1.77 10.40 -15.89
CA ARG A 217 2.40 11.71 -16.21
C ARG A 217 1.62 12.52 -17.28
N GLU A 218 1.36 13.81 -17.03
CA GLU A 218 1.15 14.99 -17.94
C GLU A 218 0.52 16.09 -17.03
N ARG A 219 1.01 17.32 -16.89
CA ARG A 219 1.53 18.29 -17.86
C ARG A 219 2.62 19.13 -17.17
N GLN A 220 3.77 19.28 -17.83
CA GLN A 220 4.58 20.49 -17.67
C GLN A 220 3.82 21.58 -18.41
N ASP A 221 3.35 22.62 -17.71
CA ASP A 221 3.17 23.95 -18.27
C ASP A 221 2.96 24.96 -17.12
N GLY A 222 3.84 25.95 -17.07
CA GLY A 222 3.52 27.30 -16.62
C GLY A 222 3.21 27.51 -15.13
N PHE A 223 4.23 27.88 -14.38
CA PHE A 223 4.05 29.05 -13.52
C PHE A 223 3.92 30.26 -14.47
N PRO A 224 2.80 30.99 -14.42
CA PRO A 224 2.90 32.29 -13.82
C PRO A 224 1.79 32.52 -12.78
N LEU A 225 2.20 33.05 -11.64
CA LEU A 225 1.35 33.81 -10.75
C LEU A 225 0.68 34.93 -11.55
N GLY A 226 -0.65 35.00 -11.49
CA GLY A 226 -1.44 36.04 -12.11
C GLY A 226 -2.78 36.22 -11.41
N ALA A 227 -2.73 36.98 -10.30
CA ALA A 227 -3.79 37.79 -9.69
C ALA A 227 -5.23 37.22 -9.63
N GLY A 228 -5.72 36.94 -8.41
CA GLY A 228 -7.17 36.98 -8.17
C GLY A 228 -7.69 36.16 -6.99
N GLY A 229 -7.37 36.56 -5.76
CA GLY A 229 -8.37 36.51 -4.68
C GLY A 229 -8.51 35.24 -3.84
N ILE A 230 -8.16 35.42 -2.56
CA ILE A 230 -8.75 34.82 -1.35
C ILE A 230 -8.14 33.49 -0.89
N GLY A 231 -7.26 33.60 0.12
CA GLY A 231 -7.22 32.62 1.21
C GLY A 231 -5.99 31.72 1.32
N CYS A 232 -4.77 32.23 1.18
CA CYS A 232 -3.59 31.50 1.67
C CYS A 232 -3.53 31.61 3.20
N VAL A 233 -3.97 30.56 3.90
CA VAL A 233 -3.61 30.36 5.31
C VAL A 233 -2.39 29.45 5.33
N CYS A 234 -1.22 30.08 5.32
CA CYS A 234 -0.02 29.48 5.89
C CYS A 234 -0.18 29.55 7.41
N GLY A 235 -0.26 28.42 8.09
CA GLY A 235 -0.42 28.37 9.54
C GLY A 235 -0.57 26.96 10.07
N THR A 236 0.57 26.34 10.36
CA THR A 236 0.85 25.45 11.49
C THR A 236 -0.36 24.93 12.29
N ALA A 237 -0.60 23.62 12.23
CA ALA A 237 -1.20 22.88 13.33
C ALA A 237 -0.78 21.41 13.24
N ALA A 238 -0.07 20.96 14.28
CA ALA A 238 -0.16 19.58 14.75
C ALA A 238 -1.63 19.20 15.00
N LEU A 239 -1.89 17.90 15.21
CA LEU A 239 -3.19 17.25 15.46
C LEU A 239 -3.82 16.72 14.15
N ASN A 240 -4.16 15.45 13.99
CA ASN A 240 -4.48 14.42 14.97
C ASN A 240 -3.87 13.09 14.56
N GLN A 241 -3.30 12.39 15.54
CA GLN A 241 -3.32 10.94 15.55
C GLN A 241 -4.81 10.53 15.62
N ARG A 242 -5.43 10.33 14.46
CA ARG A 242 -6.52 9.36 14.37
C ARG A 242 -5.87 8.07 13.93
N GLU A 243 -6.15 7.02 14.69
CA GLU A 243 -5.81 5.64 14.37
C GLU A 243 -6.43 5.29 13.01
N GLU A 244 -5.68 5.52 11.94
CA GLU A 244 -5.98 4.99 10.63
C GLU A 244 -4.83 4.05 10.26
N HIS A 245 -5.15 2.76 10.24
CA HIS A 245 -4.22 1.71 9.86
C HIS A 245 -3.61 2.04 8.47
N PRO A 246 -2.27 2.12 8.30
CA PRO A 246 -1.69 2.46 7.02
C PRO A 246 -1.68 1.25 6.10
N VAL A 247 -2.33 1.32 4.94
CA VAL A 247 -2.47 0.17 4.05
C VAL A 247 -2.03 0.53 2.63
N GLU A 248 -0.78 0.17 2.33
CA GLU A 248 -0.21 -0.32 1.05
C GLU A 248 -0.39 0.47 -0.28
N GLY A 249 0.61 0.33 -1.16
CA GLY A 249 0.55 0.83 -2.54
C GLY A 249 -0.39 -0.04 -3.37
N ILE A 250 -1.66 0.34 -3.41
CA ILE A 250 -2.72 -0.55 -3.85
C ILE A 250 -3.29 -0.07 -5.19
N ALA A 251 -3.55 -0.99 -6.12
CA ALA A 251 -4.33 -0.68 -7.32
C ALA A 251 -5.84 -0.79 -7.04
N LEU A 252 -6.64 0.10 -7.62
CA LEU A 252 -8.08 -0.16 -7.76
C LEU A 252 -8.28 -1.26 -8.81
N VAL A 253 -9.06 -2.28 -8.46
CA VAL A 253 -9.46 -3.33 -9.40
C VAL A 253 -10.95 -3.26 -9.68
N ARG A 254 -11.35 -3.65 -10.89
CA ARG A 254 -12.75 -3.78 -11.29
C ARG A 254 -13.08 -5.23 -11.65
N ALA A 255 -14.12 -5.78 -11.02
CA ALA A 255 -14.62 -7.12 -11.36
C ALA A 255 -15.32 -7.13 -12.72
N ALA A 256 -15.09 -8.18 -13.51
CA ALA A 256 -15.89 -8.46 -14.69
C ALA A 256 -17.21 -9.12 -14.25
N LYS A 257 -18.29 -8.34 -14.15
CA LYS A 257 -19.64 -8.93 -14.04
C LYS A 257 -19.98 -9.63 -15.37
N PRO A 258 -20.69 -10.78 -15.36
CA PRO A 258 -21.19 -11.39 -16.58
C PRO A 258 -22.05 -10.38 -17.36
N PRO A 259 -22.02 -10.40 -18.70
CA PRO A 259 -22.66 -9.39 -19.53
C PRO A 259 -24.17 -9.39 -19.31
N GLY A 260 -24.61 -8.41 -18.51
CA GLY A 260 -26.00 -8.10 -18.24
C GLY A 260 -26.01 -6.70 -17.62
N THR A 261 -26.17 -5.68 -18.47
CA THR A 261 -26.21 -4.24 -18.14
C THR A 261 -24.86 -3.52 -18.11
N LEU A 262 -24.17 -3.47 -19.26
CA LEU A 262 -23.27 -2.35 -19.58
C LEU A 262 -23.42 -1.98 -21.06
N CYS A 263 -24.60 -1.51 -21.46
CA CYS A 263 -24.74 -0.77 -22.71
C CYS A 263 -24.27 0.66 -22.46
N LEU A 264 -23.01 0.95 -22.81
CA LEU A 264 -22.58 2.33 -23.05
C LEU A 264 -23.33 2.81 -24.29
N ALA A 265 -24.47 3.45 -24.09
CA ALA A 265 -25.24 4.05 -25.17
C ALA A 265 -24.47 5.25 -25.75
N GLY A 266 -23.98 5.08 -26.98
CA GLY A 266 -23.29 6.12 -27.73
C GLY A 266 -23.23 5.78 -29.23
N ARG A 267 -24.39 5.82 -29.89
CA ARG A 267 -24.62 5.95 -31.36
C ARG A 267 -23.57 5.37 -32.32
N CYS A 268 -23.96 4.33 -33.05
CA CYS A 268 -23.75 4.28 -34.50
C CYS A 268 -25.09 3.91 -35.14
N GLY A 269 -25.66 4.83 -35.90
CA GLY A 269 -26.90 4.63 -36.63
C GLY A 269 -26.69 3.90 -37.95
N GLY A 270 -27.80 3.48 -38.55
CA GLY A 270 -27.88 3.02 -39.94
C GLY A 270 -28.43 1.61 -40.10
N GLU A 271 -29.75 1.47 -40.10
CA GLU A 271 -30.41 0.37 -40.82
C GLU A 271 -30.13 0.53 -42.33
N PRO A 272 -29.80 -0.54 -43.07
CA PRO A 272 -30.22 -0.68 -44.44
C PRO A 272 -31.56 -1.40 -44.49
N LYS A 273 -32.58 -0.71 -45.01
CA LYS A 273 -33.81 -1.30 -45.51
C LYS A 273 -33.49 -2.39 -46.53
N GLY A 274 -34.21 -3.50 -46.46
CA GLY A 274 -33.95 -4.70 -47.23
C GLY A 274 -34.23 -4.62 -48.73
N ALA A 275 -33.83 -5.71 -49.39
CA ALA A 275 -34.48 -6.38 -50.51
C ALA A 275 -34.11 -7.87 -50.39
#